data_AF-A0A9E4LNW6-F1
#
_entry.id   AF-A0A9E4LNW6-F1
#
_cell.length_a   1.000
_cell.length_b   1.000
_cell.length_c   1.000
_cell.angle_alpha   90.00
_cell.angle_beta   90.00
_cell.angle_gamma   90.00
#
_symmetry.space_group_name_H-M   'P 1'
#
loop_
_entity.id
_entity.type
_entity.pdbx_description
1 polymer ?
#
loop_
_entity_poly.entity_id
_entity_poly.type
_entity_poly.pdbx_seq_one_letter_code
_entity_poly.pdbx_strand_id
1 'polypeptide(L)'
;MKTLTARCELSLPTGLALVAITLILAGCMSTRTAERYITSFPDPDFLRKRYNLLVVHFDTTDLVERKFVESFLVHELRRKHVNPYESSGIFPPTRSWDSVSTYAGLISANVDGYLRITESKRWIDSVWIPLKHVTKTTREKNHPKNARSGCRNRNYHNYKYRRLLDEVSLASIQNCID
;
A
#
# COMPACT_ATOMS: atom_id res chain seq x y z
N MET A 1 -30.58 -45.85 -52.23
CA MET A 1 -30.02 -44.87 -51.27
C MET A 1 -28.54 -44.72 -51.58
N LYS A 2 -28.09 -43.53 -51.99
CA LYS A 2 -26.68 -43.27 -52.36
C LYS A 2 -26.02 -42.49 -51.22
N THR A 3 -25.03 -43.08 -50.57
CA THR A 3 -24.20 -42.42 -49.55
C THR A 3 -23.09 -41.63 -50.23
N LEU A 4 -23.18 -40.30 -50.18
CA LEU A 4 -22.12 -39.39 -50.62
C LEU A 4 -21.10 -39.22 -49.49
N THR A 5 -19.99 -39.93 -49.60
CA THR A 5 -18.79 -39.69 -48.78
C THR A 5 -18.00 -38.53 -49.37
N ALA A 6 -18.16 -37.34 -48.81
CA ALA A 6 -17.31 -36.19 -49.14
C ALA A 6 -15.93 -36.39 -48.50
N ARG A 7 -14.90 -36.60 -49.32
CA ARG A 7 -13.50 -36.58 -48.90
C ARG A 7 -13.05 -35.13 -48.84
N CYS A 8 -12.85 -34.60 -47.64
CA CYS A 8 -12.28 -33.28 -47.44
C CYS A 8 -10.75 -33.42 -47.55
N GLU A 9 -10.21 -33.19 -48.75
CA GLU A 9 -8.77 -33.05 -48.96
C GLU A 9 -8.33 -31.69 -48.40
N LEU A 10 -8.15 -31.64 -47.08
CA LEU A 10 -7.51 -30.49 -46.43
C LEU A 10 -6.05 -30.47 -46.90
N SER A 11 -5.68 -29.49 -47.71
CA SER A 11 -4.32 -29.32 -48.17
C SER A 11 -3.39 -29.08 -46.97
N LEU A 12 -2.41 -29.97 -46.81
CA LEU A 12 -1.43 -30.03 -45.73
C LEU A 12 -0.81 -28.66 -45.29
N PRO A 13 -0.55 -27.67 -46.18
CA PRO A 13 0.05 -26.41 -45.74
C PRO A 13 -0.91 -25.49 -44.98
N THR A 14 -2.23 -25.60 -45.18
CA THR A 14 -3.21 -24.70 -44.54
C THR A 14 -3.43 -25.03 -43.06
N GLY A 15 -3.36 -26.32 -42.69
CA GLY A 15 -3.46 -26.76 -41.31
C GLY A 15 -2.29 -26.29 -40.44
N LEU A 16 -1.06 -26.35 -40.97
CA LEU A 16 0.15 -25.91 -40.25
C LEU A 16 0.16 -24.41 -39.98
N ALA A 17 -0.33 -23.60 -40.93
CA ALA A 17 -0.44 -22.15 -40.75
C ALA A 17 -1.41 -21.79 -39.62
N LEU A 18 -2.54 -22.50 -39.52
CA LEU A 18 -3.56 -22.24 -38.50
C LEU A 18 -3.09 -22.66 -37.10
N VAL A 19 -2.32 -23.76 -36.99
CA VAL A 19 -1.67 -24.19 -35.75
C VAL A 19 -0.56 -23.21 -35.32
N ALA A 20 0.23 -22.68 -36.26
CA ALA A 20 1.26 -21.69 -35.96
C ALA A 20 0.67 -20.37 -35.43
N ILE A 21 -0.42 -19.88 -36.03
CA ILE A 21 -1.09 -18.64 -35.61
C ILE A 21 -1.70 -18.78 -34.21
N THR A 22 -2.29 -19.94 -33.89
CA THR A 22 -2.87 -20.21 -32.56
C THR A 22 -1.80 -20.33 -31.47
N LEU A 23 -0.62 -20.87 -31.79
CA LEU A 23 0.54 -20.90 -30.87
C LEU A 23 1.08 -19.49 -30.55
N ILE A 24 1.13 -18.59 -31.54
CA ILE A 24 1.61 -17.22 -31.34
C ILE A 24 0.63 -16.40 -30.48
N LEU A 25 -0.69 -16.62 -30.64
CA LEU A 25 -1.71 -15.96 -29.83
C LEU A 25 -1.75 -16.47 -28.37
N ALA A 26 -1.47 -17.76 -28.15
CA ALA A 26 -1.36 -18.31 -26.79
C ALA A 26 -0.11 -17.82 -26.03
N GLY A 27 0.96 -17.44 -26.75
CA GLY A 27 2.21 -16.93 -26.16
C GLY A 27 2.12 -15.51 -25.58
N CYS A 28 1.08 -14.73 -25.93
CA CYS A 28 0.89 -13.37 -25.40
C CYS A 28 0.15 -13.30 -24.06
N MET A 29 -0.28 -14.43 -23.50
CA MET A 29 -1.13 -14.45 -22.32
C MET A 29 -0.40 -14.90 -21.05
N SER A 30 0.66 -14.18 -20.65
CA SER A 30 1.11 -14.22 -19.25
C SER A 30 1.95 -13.00 -18.86
N THR A 31 1.28 -11.87 -18.72
CA THR A 31 1.80 -10.71 -17.96
C THR A 31 1.02 -10.54 -16.64
N ARG A 32 0.51 -11.63 -16.06
CA ARG A 32 -0.26 -11.60 -14.79
C ARG A 32 0.58 -11.64 -13.52
N THR A 33 1.90 -11.59 -13.59
CA THR A 33 2.77 -11.80 -12.42
C THR A 33 3.53 -10.56 -11.94
N ALA A 34 3.46 -9.43 -12.64
CA ALA A 34 4.18 -8.22 -12.23
C ALA A 34 3.46 -7.35 -11.18
N GLU A 35 2.19 -7.62 -10.85
CA GLU A 35 1.41 -6.80 -9.90
C GLU A 35 1.52 -7.23 -8.42
N ARG A 36 2.23 -8.32 -8.08
CA ARG A 36 2.11 -8.96 -6.74
C ARG A 36 3.32 -8.85 -5.82
N TYR A 37 4.03 -7.73 -5.81
CA TYR A 37 5.06 -7.49 -4.77
C TYR A 37 4.97 -6.13 -4.08
N ILE A 38 3.78 -5.51 -4.08
CA ILE A 38 3.46 -4.60 -2.98
C ILE A 38 3.00 -5.49 -1.82
N THR A 39 3.95 -5.96 -1.02
CA THR A 39 3.64 -6.64 0.24
C THR A 39 3.06 -5.59 1.19
N SER A 40 1.75 -5.40 1.15
CA SER A 40 1.03 -4.68 2.18
C SER A 40 1.12 -5.52 3.46
N PHE A 41 2.16 -5.27 4.26
CA PHE A 41 2.23 -5.85 5.59
C PHE A 41 1.25 -5.07 6.46
N PRO A 42 0.13 -5.69 6.91
CA PRO A 42 -0.75 -5.02 7.85
C PRO A 42 0.05 -4.78 9.13
N ASP A 43 0.17 -3.53 9.52
CA ASP A 43 0.81 -3.20 10.79
C ASP A 43 -0.07 -3.74 11.93
N PRO A 44 0.48 -4.59 12.82
CA PRO A 44 -0.28 -5.23 13.89
C PRO A 44 -0.96 -4.23 14.83
N ASP A 45 -0.45 -2.99 14.94
CA ASP A 45 -1.04 -1.95 15.78
C ASP A 45 -2.37 -1.42 15.22
N PHE A 46 -2.71 -1.77 13.97
CA PHE A 46 -3.89 -1.30 13.26
C PHE A 46 -4.94 -2.38 12.98
N LEU A 47 -4.59 -3.67 13.12
CA LEU A 47 -5.50 -4.81 12.84
C LEU A 47 -6.83 -4.77 13.61
N ARG A 48 -6.88 -4.10 14.77
CA ARG A 48 -8.08 -4.02 15.62
C ARG A 48 -8.66 -2.62 15.73
N LYS A 49 -8.06 -1.63 15.06
CA LYS A 49 -8.55 -0.25 15.12
C LYS A 49 -9.62 -0.06 14.07
N ARG A 50 -10.78 0.41 14.50
CA ARG A 50 -11.83 0.89 13.60
C ARG A 50 -11.78 2.41 13.59
N TYR A 51 -11.73 2.97 12.40
CA TYR A 51 -11.80 4.41 12.18
C TYR A 51 -13.24 4.76 11.82
N ASN A 52 -13.94 5.50 12.67
CA ASN A 52 -15.29 5.97 12.35
C ASN A 52 -15.23 7.15 11.39
N LEU A 53 -14.19 7.99 11.48
CA LEU A 53 -14.00 9.12 10.60
C LEU A 53 -12.54 9.25 10.16
N LEU A 54 -12.32 9.12 8.85
CA LEU A 54 -11.00 9.23 8.21
C LEU A 54 -10.95 10.51 7.38
N VAL A 55 -9.93 11.35 7.57
CA VAL A 55 -9.74 12.57 6.76
C VAL A 55 -8.63 12.34 5.76
N VAL A 56 -8.90 12.68 4.50
CA VAL A 56 -7.93 12.60 3.40
C VAL A 56 -7.43 14.00 3.07
N HIS A 57 -6.12 14.21 3.11
CA HIS A 57 -5.47 15.48 2.83
C HIS A 57 -4.39 15.31 1.77
N PHE A 58 -4.53 16.02 0.64
CA PHE A 58 -3.46 16.12 -0.35
C PHE A 58 -2.70 17.44 -0.16
N ASP A 59 -1.41 17.32 0.15
CA ASP A 59 -0.51 18.41 0.48
C ASP A 59 0.10 19.00 -0.80
N THR A 60 -0.71 19.78 -1.51
CA THR A 60 -0.33 20.56 -2.70
C THR A 60 -0.82 22.00 -2.57
N THR A 61 -0.14 22.92 -3.26
CA THR A 61 -0.57 24.32 -3.37
C THR A 61 -1.67 24.51 -4.42
N ASP A 62 -1.84 23.57 -5.35
CA ASP A 62 -2.90 23.62 -6.37
C ASP A 62 -4.23 23.11 -5.79
N LEU A 63 -5.19 24.02 -5.62
CA LEU A 63 -6.49 23.69 -5.02
C LEU A 63 -7.35 22.79 -5.92
N VAL A 64 -7.21 22.89 -7.24
CA VAL A 64 -7.96 22.07 -8.20
C VAL A 64 -7.45 20.64 -8.13
N GLU A 65 -6.14 20.47 -8.14
CA GLU A 65 -5.49 19.17 -7.99
C GLU A 65 -5.80 18.54 -6.63
N ARG A 66 -5.69 19.32 -5.54
CA ARG A 66 -6.09 18.89 -4.19
C ARG A 66 -7.52 18.38 -4.15
N LYS A 67 -8.46 19.18 -4.66
CA LYS A 67 -9.87 18.79 -4.72
C LYS A 67 -10.04 17.48 -5.48
N PHE A 68 -9.45 17.37 -6.67
CA PHE A 68 -9.55 16.20 -7.52
C PHE A 68 -9.03 14.92 -6.83
N VAL A 69 -7.82 14.97 -6.28
CA VAL A 69 -7.18 13.82 -5.61
C VAL A 69 -7.95 13.43 -4.33
N GLU A 70 -8.31 14.40 -3.49
CA GLU A 70 -9.08 14.13 -2.27
C GLU A 70 -10.45 13.53 -2.61
N SER A 71 -11.20 14.11 -3.54
CA SER A 71 -12.52 13.59 -3.94
C SER A 71 -12.42 12.17 -4.54
N PHE A 72 -11.41 11.91 -5.37
CA PHE A 72 -11.16 10.57 -5.93
C PHE A 72 -10.88 9.53 -4.84
N LEU A 73 -9.98 9.83 -3.90
CA LEU A 73 -9.64 8.92 -2.82
C LEU A 73 -10.82 8.70 -1.85
N VAL A 74 -11.54 9.77 -1.52
CA VAL A 74 -12.77 9.69 -0.72
C VAL A 74 -13.80 8.79 -1.41
N HIS A 75 -13.94 8.88 -2.73
CA HIS A 75 -14.82 8.00 -3.50
C HIS A 75 -14.41 6.52 -3.40
N GLU A 76 -13.13 6.21 -3.66
CA GLU A 76 -12.63 4.84 -3.60
C GLU A 76 -12.68 4.24 -2.19
N LEU A 77 -12.38 5.03 -1.16
CA LEU A 77 -12.50 4.62 0.25
C LEU A 77 -13.95 4.34 0.66
N ARG A 78 -14.92 5.13 0.15
CA ARG A 78 -16.35 4.86 0.40
C ARG A 78 -16.80 3.55 -0.23
N ARG A 79 -16.32 3.22 -1.43
CA ARG A 79 -16.60 1.92 -2.08
C ARG A 79 -16.08 0.73 -1.26
N LYS A 80 -15.17 0.99 -0.33
CA LYS A 80 -14.57 0.03 0.60
C LYS A 80 -15.17 0.09 2.01
N HIS A 81 -16.34 0.71 2.16
CA HIS A 81 -17.05 0.86 3.45
C HIS A 81 -16.27 1.63 4.53
N VAL A 82 -15.26 2.41 4.14
CA VAL A 82 -14.66 3.41 5.03
C VAL A 82 -15.55 4.65 5.04
N ASN A 83 -15.52 5.44 6.10
CA ASN A 83 -16.20 6.74 6.19
C ASN A 83 -15.20 7.91 6.03
N PRO A 84 -14.75 8.20 4.80
CA PRO A 84 -13.78 9.24 4.53
C PRO A 84 -14.41 10.62 4.30
N TYR A 85 -13.65 11.66 4.64
CA TYR A 85 -13.96 13.07 4.42
C TYR A 85 -12.80 13.80 3.76
N GLU A 86 -13.12 14.73 2.87
CA GLU A 86 -12.15 15.67 2.30
C GLU A 86 -11.62 16.58 3.40
N SER A 87 -10.32 16.87 3.38
CA SER A 87 -9.69 17.75 4.36
C SER A 87 -10.21 19.19 4.25
N SER A 88 -10.71 19.60 3.07
CA SER A 88 -11.26 20.94 2.83
C SER A 88 -12.43 21.31 3.75
N GLY A 89 -13.17 20.32 4.27
CA GLY A 89 -14.27 20.55 5.21
C GLY A 89 -13.80 20.90 6.64
N ILE A 90 -12.57 20.58 6.99
CA ILE A 90 -11.98 20.80 8.32
C ILE A 90 -10.91 21.89 8.26
N PHE A 91 -10.11 21.87 7.21
CA PHE A 91 -8.99 22.79 6.97
C PHE A 91 -9.26 23.61 5.71
N PRO A 92 -9.99 24.73 5.82
CA PRO A 92 -10.14 25.69 4.75
C PRO A 92 -8.79 26.00 4.08
N PRO A 93 -8.70 25.91 2.74
CA PRO A 93 -7.45 26.14 2.02
C PRO A 93 -7.00 27.61 2.05
N THR A 94 -7.84 28.51 2.55
CA THR A 94 -7.56 29.95 2.67
C THR A 94 -6.68 30.32 3.87
N ARG A 95 -6.32 29.34 4.71
CA ARG A 95 -5.50 29.54 5.90
C ARG A 95 -4.26 28.66 5.84
N SER A 96 -3.14 29.17 6.35
CA SER A 96 -1.99 28.33 6.66
C SER A 96 -2.29 27.53 7.93
N TRP A 97 -1.93 26.26 7.90
CA TRP A 97 -2.09 25.33 9.01
C TRP A 97 -0.72 24.82 9.41
N ASP A 98 -0.36 24.99 10.67
CA ASP A 98 0.80 24.36 11.28
C ASP A 98 0.41 23.01 11.89
N SER A 99 1.39 22.18 12.22
CA SER A 99 1.12 20.83 12.77
C SER A 99 0.26 20.85 14.05
N VAL A 100 0.37 21.91 14.86
CA VAL A 100 -0.37 22.06 16.12
C VAL A 100 -1.84 22.38 15.84
N SER A 101 -2.13 23.35 14.97
CA SER A 101 -3.50 23.70 14.57
C SER A 101 -4.18 22.60 13.77
N THR A 102 -3.43 21.86 12.93
CA THR A 102 -3.96 20.67 12.24
C THR A 102 -4.42 19.64 13.26
N TYR A 103 -3.58 19.29 14.23
CA TYR A 103 -3.95 18.30 15.25
C TYR A 103 -5.14 18.75 16.11
N ALA A 104 -5.17 20.01 16.52
CA ALA A 104 -6.30 20.57 17.25
C ALA A 104 -7.60 20.52 16.42
N GLY A 105 -7.52 20.82 15.13
CA GLY A 105 -8.65 20.70 14.19
C GLY A 105 -9.16 19.27 14.07
N LEU A 106 -8.25 18.29 13.92
CA LEU A 106 -8.60 16.86 13.87
C LEU A 106 -9.31 16.41 15.15
N ILE A 107 -8.80 16.76 16.33
CA ILE A 107 -9.45 16.44 17.62
C ILE A 107 -10.83 17.09 17.69
N SER A 108 -10.94 18.39 17.37
CA SER A 108 -12.20 19.12 17.49
C SER A 108 -13.30 18.57 16.58
N ALA A 109 -12.92 17.97 15.45
CA ALA A 109 -13.81 17.33 14.50
C ALA A 109 -14.07 15.83 14.80
N ASN A 110 -13.57 15.31 15.93
CA ASN A 110 -13.64 13.89 16.29
C ASN A 110 -13.12 12.96 15.18
N VAL A 111 -11.99 13.33 14.57
CA VAL A 111 -11.34 12.56 13.52
C VAL A 111 -10.51 11.43 14.14
N ASP A 112 -10.79 10.18 13.75
CA ASP A 112 -10.05 9.02 14.24
C ASP A 112 -8.79 8.74 13.42
N GLY A 113 -8.80 9.09 12.13
CA GLY A 113 -7.71 8.82 11.20
C GLY A 113 -7.40 10.00 10.29
N TYR A 114 -6.13 10.22 10.00
CA TYR A 114 -5.67 11.27 9.09
C TYR A 114 -4.70 10.70 8.06
N LEU A 115 -5.11 10.70 6.80
CA LEU A 115 -4.32 10.26 5.66
C LEU A 115 -3.78 11.48 4.93
N ARG A 116 -2.49 11.79 5.17
CA ARG A 116 -1.77 12.84 4.44
C ARG A 116 -1.02 12.24 3.27
N ILE A 117 -1.25 12.79 2.09
CA ILE A 117 -0.55 12.46 0.86
C ILE A 117 0.30 13.66 0.48
N THR A 118 1.59 13.44 0.27
CA THR A 118 2.55 14.48 -0.12
C THR A 118 3.30 14.02 -1.35
N GLU A 119 3.50 14.91 -2.31
CA GLU A 119 4.36 14.62 -3.45
C GLU A 119 5.83 14.66 -3.03
N SER A 120 6.49 13.49 -3.04
CA SER A 120 7.94 13.46 -2.89
C SER A 120 8.59 13.68 -4.26
N LYS A 121 9.33 14.78 -4.45
CA LYS A 121 10.18 15.02 -5.64
C LYS A 121 11.39 14.07 -5.74
N ARG A 122 11.39 12.95 -5.04
CA ARG A 122 12.48 11.97 -5.13
C ARG A 122 12.31 11.21 -6.44
N TRP A 123 13.21 11.49 -7.39
CA TRP A 123 13.60 10.53 -8.40
C TRP A 123 13.89 9.22 -7.66
N ILE A 124 13.08 8.20 -7.90
CA ILE A 124 13.27 6.89 -7.30
C ILE A 124 14.52 6.32 -7.97
N ASP A 125 15.70 6.59 -7.41
CA ASP A 125 16.84 5.69 -7.56
C ASP A 125 16.42 4.40 -6.87
N SER A 126 15.81 3.49 -7.63
CA SER A 126 15.41 2.17 -7.17
C SER A 126 16.66 1.33 -6.92
N VAL A 127 17.33 1.60 -5.80
CA VAL A 127 18.40 0.74 -5.30
C VAL A 127 17.73 -0.53 -4.79
N TRP A 128 17.86 -1.61 -5.56
CA TRP A 128 17.45 -2.94 -5.14
C TRP A 128 18.16 -3.32 -3.83
N ILE A 129 17.41 -3.42 -2.74
CA ILE A 129 17.94 -3.89 -1.45
C ILE A 129 17.78 -5.42 -1.41
N PRO A 130 18.85 -6.22 -1.56
CA PRO A 130 18.73 -7.67 -1.47
C PRO A 130 18.30 -8.08 -0.05
N LEU A 131 17.34 -9.00 0.04
CA LEU A 131 16.88 -9.59 1.28
C LEU A 131 18.04 -10.31 1.98
N LYS A 132 18.54 -9.76 3.09
CA LYS A 132 19.51 -10.46 3.94
C LYS A 132 18.76 -11.49 4.79
N HIS A 133 18.80 -12.75 4.38
CA HIS A 133 18.41 -13.87 5.23
C HIS A 133 19.41 -14.00 6.39
N VAL A 134 19.08 -13.43 7.55
CA VAL A 134 19.86 -13.67 8.79
C VAL A 134 19.30 -14.91 9.48
N THR A 135 19.83 -16.08 9.14
CA THR A 135 19.62 -17.30 9.93
C THR A 135 20.40 -17.17 11.23
N LYS A 136 19.72 -16.77 12.31
CA LYS A 136 20.25 -16.89 13.67
C LYS A 136 20.32 -18.38 14.02
N THR A 137 21.46 -19.01 13.78
CA THR A 137 21.80 -20.29 14.40
C THR A 137 22.12 -20.02 15.86
N THR A 138 21.16 -20.28 16.75
CA THR A 138 21.39 -20.27 18.19
C THR A 138 22.33 -21.42 18.52
N ARG A 139 23.65 -21.15 18.58
CA ARG A 139 24.56 -22.02 19.33
C ARG A 139 24.26 -21.82 20.81
N GLU A 140 23.55 -22.79 21.38
CA GLU A 140 23.35 -22.94 22.81
C GLU A 140 24.72 -23.08 23.50
N LYS A 141 25.26 -21.95 23.94
CA LYS A 141 26.41 -21.95 24.86
C LYS A 141 25.86 -22.01 26.27
N ASN A 142 25.97 -23.19 26.87
CA ASN A 142 25.89 -23.38 28.31
C ASN A 142 26.86 -22.40 29.00
N HIS A 143 26.32 -21.36 29.65
CA HIS A 143 27.11 -20.50 30.54
C HIS A 143 26.62 -20.64 31.98
N PRO A 144 27.53 -20.83 32.94
CA PRO A 144 27.20 -21.06 34.33
C PRO A 144 26.67 -19.79 35.00
N LYS A 145 25.71 -20.00 35.91
CA LYS A 145 25.13 -18.97 36.77
C LYS A 145 26.23 -18.40 37.67
N ASN A 146 26.56 -17.12 37.53
CA ASN A 146 27.19 -16.38 38.61
C ASN A 146 26.74 -14.91 38.66
N ALA A 147 26.10 -14.62 39.79
CA ALA A 147 26.08 -13.42 40.61
C ALA A 147 26.23 -12.00 40.00
N ARG A 148 25.18 -11.20 40.27
CA ARG A 148 25.18 -9.79 40.75
C ARG A 148 26.28 -8.85 40.23
N SER A 149 25.85 -7.82 39.50
CA SER A 149 26.13 -6.42 39.87
C SER A 149 25.25 -5.48 39.06
N GLY A 150 24.55 -4.57 39.75
CA GLY A 150 23.59 -3.66 39.17
C GLY A 150 24.21 -2.65 38.21
N CYS A 151 23.52 -2.42 37.10
CA CYS A 151 23.68 -1.22 36.30
C CYS A 151 22.44 -0.35 36.46
N ARG A 152 22.70 0.86 36.96
CA ARG A 152 21.75 1.92 37.24
C ARG A 152 21.02 2.34 35.97
N ASN A 153 19.72 2.52 36.17
CA ASN A 153 18.79 3.32 35.41
C ASN A 153 19.43 4.63 34.91
N ARG A 154 19.48 4.83 33.59
CA ARG A 154 19.66 6.13 32.95
C ARG A 154 18.58 6.32 31.91
N ASN A 155 17.61 7.17 32.28
CA ASN A 155 16.81 8.06 31.45
C ASN A 155 16.60 7.63 29.98
N TYR A 156 15.57 6.83 29.75
CA TYR A 156 14.85 6.79 28.48
C TYR A 156 13.69 7.80 28.51
N HIS A 157 14.03 9.08 28.44
CA HIS A 157 13.05 10.11 28.07
C HIS A 157 13.41 10.65 26.68
N ASN A 158 12.38 10.76 25.83
CA ASN A 158 12.35 11.50 24.55
C ASN A 158 12.82 10.84 23.24
N TYR A 159 12.27 9.67 22.89
CA TYR A 159 12.12 9.30 21.46
C TYR A 159 10.83 8.52 21.19
N LYS A 160 9.66 8.97 21.68
CA LYS A 160 8.38 8.26 21.46
C LYS A 160 7.40 8.91 20.46
N TYR A 161 7.72 10.05 19.84
CA TYR A 161 6.71 10.75 19.01
C TYR A 161 7.18 11.31 17.65
N ARG A 162 8.31 10.85 17.10
CA ARG A 162 8.81 11.39 15.81
C ARG A 162 8.82 10.43 14.62
N ARG A 163 8.21 9.25 14.76
CA ARG A 163 8.19 8.24 13.67
C ARG A 163 6.78 7.93 13.13
N LEU A 164 5.79 8.76 13.43
CA LEU A 164 4.41 8.60 12.94
C LEU A 164 4.07 9.52 11.75
N LEU A 165 5.04 10.26 11.20
CA LEU A 165 4.80 11.19 10.09
C LEU A 165 5.56 10.87 8.80
N ASP A 166 6.36 9.81 8.79
CA ASP A 166 7.11 9.41 7.60
C ASP A 166 6.52 8.11 7.03
N GLU A 167 6.00 8.23 5.80
CA GLU A 167 5.72 7.15 4.84
C GLU A 167 4.54 6.21 5.16
N VAL A 168 3.31 6.71 5.00
CA VAL A 168 2.19 5.84 4.59
C VAL A 168 2.19 5.74 3.07
N SER A 169 2.89 4.72 2.56
CA SER A 169 2.69 4.22 1.20
C SER A 169 1.24 3.75 1.05
N LEU A 170 0.57 4.13 -0.06
CA LEU A 170 -0.84 3.86 -0.39
C LEU A 170 -1.24 2.36 -0.42
N ALA A 171 -0.33 1.45 -0.10
CA ALA A 171 -0.52 0.01 -0.07
C ALA A 171 -1.33 -0.53 1.15
N SER A 172 -1.44 0.21 2.25
CA SER A 172 -1.91 -0.36 3.53
C SER A 172 -3.42 -0.31 3.77
N ILE A 173 -4.21 0.25 2.85
CA ILE A 173 -5.65 0.49 3.10
C ILE A 173 -6.49 -0.79 2.87
N GLN A 174 -5.98 -1.80 2.16
CA GLN A 174 -6.76 -2.99 1.81
C GLN A 174 -7.04 -3.95 2.99
N ASN A 175 -6.25 -3.92 4.08
CA ASN A 175 -6.31 -4.92 5.15
C ASN A 175 -7.10 -4.48 6.41
N CYS A 176 -7.83 -3.37 6.38
CA CYS A 176 -8.68 -2.93 7.51
C CYS A 176 -10.17 -3.28 7.34
N ILE A 177 -10.52 -4.10 6.33
CA ILE A 177 -11.92 -4.36 5.92
C ILE A 177 -12.27 -5.86 5.92
N ASP A 178 -11.51 -6.68 6.64
CA ASP A 178 -11.93 -8.05 7.02
C ASP A 178 -12.22 -8.12 8.53
#